data_AF-A0A7C7KPY6-F1
#
_entry.id   AF-A0A7C7KPY6-F1
#
_cell.length_a   1.000
_cell.length_b   1.000
_cell.length_c   1.000
_cell.angle_alpha   90.00
_cell.angle_beta   90.00
_cell.angle_gamma   90.00
#
_symmetry.space_group_name_H-M   'P 1'
#
loop_
_entity.id
_entity.type
_entity.pdbx_description
1 polymer ?
#
loop_
_entity_poly.entity_id
_entity_poly.type
_entity_poly.pdbx_seq_one_letter_code
_entity_poly.pdbx_strand_id
1 'polypeptide(L)'
;MFVRSIKYFKSTIEKLSILFLLVIATALLIFSAGVFFKYIFYMPHLINEIQHVLISDPSLAKEYIRKIISEFLLFALSVEVVILLVRHEPRVILDVLFIAISREVIVQVHSFVDMLLGVISIAILFFIRKYLRLKYKKDGKTYEEAM
;
A
#
# COMPACT_ATOMS: atom_id res chain seq x y z
N MET A 1 24.14 -20.09 -32.67
CA MET A 1 24.75 -20.17 -31.32
C MET A 1 24.25 -19.07 -30.38
N PHE A 2 24.03 -17.84 -30.87
CA PHE A 2 23.62 -16.66 -30.08
C PHE A 2 22.25 -16.76 -29.37
N VAL A 3 21.23 -17.34 -30.03
CA VAL A 3 19.85 -17.45 -29.49
C VAL A 3 19.75 -18.38 -28.26
N ARG A 4 20.61 -19.41 -28.17
CA ARG A 4 20.69 -20.27 -26.98
C ARG A 4 21.19 -19.49 -25.76
N SER A 5 22.19 -18.61 -25.94
CA SER A 5 22.78 -17.83 -24.84
C SER A 5 21.77 -16.84 -24.21
N ILE A 6 20.89 -16.24 -25.01
CA ILE A 6 19.79 -15.38 -24.53
C ILE A 6 18.78 -16.15 -23.66
N LYS A 7 18.46 -17.41 -24.01
CA LYS A 7 17.55 -18.26 -23.21
C LYS A 7 18.13 -18.59 -21.83
N TYR A 8 19.44 -18.88 -21.75
CA TYR A 8 20.11 -19.12 -20.47
C TYR A 8 20.18 -17.86 -19.61
N PHE A 9 20.50 -16.72 -20.22
CA PHE A 9 20.58 -15.44 -19.52
C PHE A 9 19.24 -15.04 -18.90
N LYS A 10 18.13 -15.21 -19.65
CA LYS A 10 16.78 -14.94 -19.16
C LYS A 10 16.45 -15.76 -17.90
N SER A 11 16.77 -17.06 -17.89
CA SER A 11 16.49 -17.96 -16.77
C SER A 11 17.29 -17.60 -15.51
N THR A 12 18.52 -17.14 -15.66
CA THR A 12 19.37 -16.71 -14.55
C THR A 12 18.86 -15.39 -13.94
N ILE A 13 18.46 -14.41 -14.77
CA ILE A 13 17.93 -13.13 -14.31
C ILE A 13 16.60 -13.31 -13.56
N GLU A 14 15.73 -14.20 -14.03
CA GLU A 14 14.44 -14.49 -13.38
C GLU A 14 14.64 -15.08 -11.97
N LYS A 15 15.50 -16.09 -11.83
CA LYS A 15 15.84 -16.68 -10.53
C LYS A 15 16.49 -15.68 -9.58
N LEU A 16 17.36 -14.81 -10.11
CA LEU A 16 18.02 -13.77 -9.34
C LEU A 16 17.02 -12.72 -8.83
N SER A 17 16.06 -12.30 -9.66
CA SER A 17 14.98 -11.39 -9.28
C SER A 17 14.10 -11.98 -8.19
N ILE A 18 13.75 -13.27 -8.29
CA ILE A 18 12.93 -13.97 -7.29
C ILE A 18 13.69 -14.08 -5.97
N LEU A 19 15.00 -14.40 -6.01
CA LEU A 19 15.83 -14.49 -4.81
C LEU A 19 15.93 -13.13 -4.09
N PHE A 20 16.16 -12.05 -4.85
CA PHE A 20 16.20 -10.70 -4.30
C PHE A 20 14.86 -10.29 -3.68
N LEU A 21 13.76 -10.58 -4.37
CA LEU A 21 12.41 -10.32 -3.88
C LEU A 21 12.11 -11.09 -2.59
N LEU A 22 12.52 -12.36 -2.51
CA LEU A 22 12.34 -13.20 -1.32
C LEU A 22 13.12 -12.64 -0.12
N VAL A 23 14.36 -12.20 -0.32
CA VAL A 23 15.18 -11.56 0.73
C VAL A 23 14.53 -10.28 1.23
N ILE A 24 14.05 -9.42 0.34
CA ILE A 24 13.35 -8.18 0.74
C ILE A 24 12.05 -8.50 1.47
N ALA A 25 11.23 -9.41 0.94
CA ALA A 25 9.95 -9.77 1.52
C ALA A 25 10.13 -10.36 2.93
N THR A 26 11.11 -11.24 3.12
CA THR A 26 11.42 -11.81 4.45
C THR A 26 11.94 -10.76 5.43
N ALA A 27 12.81 -9.85 4.98
CA ALA A 27 13.28 -8.73 5.82
C ALA A 27 12.11 -7.82 6.25
N LEU A 28 11.21 -7.48 5.33
CA LEU A 28 10.03 -6.67 5.62
C LEU A 28 9.03 -7.39 6.54
N LEU A 29 8.88 -8.71 6.41
CA LEU A 29 8.05 -9.51 7.31
C LEU A 29 8.60 -9.47 8.73
N ILE A 30 9.92 -9.66 8.91
CA ILE A 30 10.58 -9.57 10.22
C ILE A 30 10.39 -8.18 10.83
N PHE A 31 10.57 -7.12 10.02
CA PHE A 31 10.33 -5.75 10.46
C PHE A 31 8.87 -5.54 10.92
N SER A 32 7.90 -6.00 10.11
CA SER A 32 6.47 -5.93 10.44
C SER A 32 6.15 -6.70 11.73
N ALA A 33 6.72 -7.89 11.92
CA ALA A 33 6.55 -8.66 13.15
C ALA A 33 7.12 -7.91 14.36
N GLY A 34 8.28 -7.28 14.24
CA GLY A 34 8.87 -6.45 15.30
C GLY A 34 7.98 -5.27 15.70
N VAL A 35 7.40 -4.57 14.72
CA VAL A 35 6.42 -3.50 14.96
C VAL A 35 5.18 -4.03 15.68
N PHE A 36 4.68 -5.21 15.30
CA PHE A 36 3.55 -5.86 15.96
C PHE A 36 3.83 -6.19 17.43
N PHE A 37 5.00 -6.78 17.73
CA PHE A 37 5.42 -7.05 19.10
C PHE A 37 5.59 -5.76 19.92
N LYS A 38 6.09 -4.68 19.31
CA LYS A 38 6.15 -3.37 19.98
C LYS A 38 4.74 -2.92 20.41
N TYR A 39 3.74 -3.03 19.53
CA TYR A 39 2.37 -2.64 19.87
C TYR A 39 1.75 -3.54 20.93
N ILE A 40 1.97 -4.86 20.90
CA ILE A 40 1.42 -5.78 21.93
C ILE A 40 1.92 -5.40 23.33
N PHE A 41 3.20 -5.02 23.44
CA PHE A 41 3.81 -4.63 24.70
C PHE A 41 3.42 -3.20 25.14
N TYR A 42 3.09 -2.34 24.19
CA TYR A 42 2.67 -0.96 24.44
C TYR A 42 1.18 -0.83 24.81
N MET A 43 0.33 -1.81 24.47
CA MET A 43 -1.11 -1.82 24.76
C MET A 43 -1.49 -1.53 26.23
N PRO A 44 -0.84 -2.13 27.26
CA PRO A 44 -1.20 -1.86 28.65
C PRO A 44 -0.98 -0.40 29.03
N HIS A 45 0.04 0.24 28.47
CA HIS A 45 0.31 1.66 28.69
C HIS A 45 -0.75 2.54 28.03
N LEU A 46 -1.14 2.21 26.79
CA LEU A 46 -2.18 2.94 26.05
C LEU A 46 -3.54 2.94 26.74
N ILE A 47 -3.98 1.79 27.28
CA ILE A 47 -5.26 1.69 28.00
C ILE A 47 -5.23 2.60 29.23
N ASN A 48 -4.08 2.66 29.91
CA ASN A 48 -3.91 3.49 31.10
C ASN A 48 -3.86 5.00 30.80
N GLU A 49 -3.30 5.40 29.67
CA GLU A 49 -3.34 6.80 29.22
C GLU A 49 -4.73 7.21 28.73
N ILE A 50 -5.42 6.36 27.96
CA ILE A 50 -6.74 6.68 27.40
C ILE A 50 -7.75 6.95 28.52
N GLN A 51 -7.77 6.15 29.58
CA GLN A 51 -8.68 6.38 30.72
C GLN A 51 -8.42 7.73 31.41
N HIS A 52 -7.16 8.16 31.53
CA HIS A 52 -6.82 9.44 32.15
C HIS A 52 -7.16 10.63 31.26
N VAL A 53 -6.91 10.53 29.96
CA VAL A 53 -7.13 11.60 28.99
C VAL A 53 -8.63 11.77 28.68
N LEU A 54 -9.40 10.68 28.61
CA LEU A 54 -10.83 10.72 28.29
C LEU A 54 -11.67 11.44 29.36
N ILE A 55 -11.20 11.46 30.61
CA ILE A 55 -11.87 12.13 31.74
C ILE A 55 -11.44 13.60 31.85
N SER A 56 -10.24 13.95 31.39
CA SER A 56 -9.61 15.24 31.68
C SER A 56 -9.87 16.31 30.59
N ASP A 57 -9.82 15.94 29.30
CA ASP A 57 -10.06 16.89 28.21
C ASP A 57 -10.49 16.17 26.90
N PRO A 58 -11.72 16.41 26.40
CA PRO A 58 -12.20 15.82 25.15
C PRO A 58 -11.38 16.16 23.90
N SER A 59 -10.65 17.29 23.90
CA SER A 59 -9.82 17.70 22.76
C SER A 59 -8.54 16.87 22.66
N LEU A 60 -7.87 16.63 23.79
CA LEU A 60 -6.69 15.77 23.87
C LEU A 60 -7.04 14.32 23.53
N ALA A 61 -8.21 13.83 23.97
CA ALA A 61 -8.67 12.48 23.63
C ALA A 61 -8.77 12.25 22.11
N LYS A 62 -9.24 13.26 21.35
CA LYS A 62 -9.31 13.19 19.88
C LYS A 62 -7.94 13.08 19.24
N GLU A 63 -6.96 13.85 19.71
CA GLU A 63 -5.59 13.82 19.19
C GLU A 63 -4.91 12.48 19.43
N TYR A 64 -5.06 11.94 20.65
CA TYR A 64 -4.54 10.61 21.00
C TYR A 64 -5.15 9.50 20.16
N ILE A 65 -6.48 9.48 20.01
CA ILE A 65 -7.18 8.49 19.17
C ILE A 65 -6.70 8.59 17.73
N ARG A 66 -6.56 9.80 17.18
CA ARG A 66 -6.06 10.02 15.82
C ARG A 66 -4.64 9.51 15.64
N LYS A 67 -3.76 9.75 16.60
CA LYS A 67 -2.38 9.24 16.58
C LYS A 67 -2.34 7.72 16.56
N ILE A 68 -3.13 7.06 17.41
CA ILE A 68 -3.22 5.60 17.46
C ILE A 68 -3.74 5.05 16.12
N ILE A 69 -4.82 5.62 15.57
CA ILE A 69 -5.38 5.20 14.27
C ILE A 69 -4.35 5.38 13.15
N SER A 70 -3.61 6.49 13.14
CA SER A 70 -2.54 6.74 12.17
C SER A 70 -1.47 5.64 12.22
N GLU A 71 -1.01 5.31 13.42
CA GLU A 71 0.01 4.28 13.64
C GLU A 71 -0.46 2.88 13.20
N PHE A 72 -1.71 2.53 13.49
CA PHE A 72 -2.31 1.27 13.04
C PHE A 72 -2.52 1.21 11.52
N LEU A 73 -2.94 2.31 10.90
CA LEU A 73 -3.07 2.37 9.46
C LEU A 73 -1.68 2.23 8.81
N LEU A 74 -0.66 2.97 9.25
CA LEU A 74 0.72 2.80 8.76
C LEU A 74 1.21 1.35 8.87
N PHE A 75 0.90 0.67 9.98
CA PHE A 75 1.18 -0.76 10.12
C PHE A 75 0.47 -1.62 9.06
N ALA A 76 -0.83 -1.42 8.84
CA ALA A 76 -1.58 -2.14 7.81
C ALA A 76 -0.98 -1.95 6.41
N LEU A 77 -0.38 -0.79 6.11
CA LEU A 77 0.26 -0.53 4.80
C LEU A 77 1.44 -1.43 4.59
N SER A 78 2.22 -1.54 5.66
CA SER A 78 3.52 -2.19 5.64
C SER A 78 3.31 -3.64 5.25
N VAL A 79 2.29 -4.29 5.82
CA VAL A 79 1.86 -5.65 5.47
C VAL A 79 1.35 -5.74 4.03
N GLU A 80 0.48 -4.81 3.60
CA GLU A 80 -0.12 -4.83 2.27
C GLU A 80 0.93 -4.67 1.15
N VAL A 81 1.91 -3.80 1.36
CA VAL A 81 3.06 -3.60 0.47
C VAL A 81 3.93 -4.87 0.38
N VAL A 82 4.15 -5.59 1.49
CA VAL A 82 4.87 -6.88 1.47
C VAL A 82 4.14 -7.88 0.56
N ILE A 83 2.83 -8.00 0.70
CA ILE A 83 2.02 -8.95 -0.07
C ILE A 83 2.05 -8.60 -1.57
N LEU A 84 1.98 -7.31 -1.88
CA LEU A 84 2.02 -6.79 -3.25
C LEU A 84 3.38 -7.01 -3.91
N LEU A 85 4.48 -6.80 -3.17
CA LEU A 85 5.83 -7.11 -3.63
C LEU A 85 5.94 -8.58 -4.03
N VAL A 86 5.48 -9.50 -3.17
CA VAL A 86 5.57 -10.95 -3.41
C VAL A 86 4.71 -11.40 -4.60
N ARG A 87 3.51 -10.84 -4.75
CA ARG A 87 2.57 -11.29 -5.80
C ARG A 87 2.94 -10.84 -7.22
N HIS A 88 3.89 -9.91 -7.39
CA HIS A 88 4.39 -9.41 -8.68
C HIS A 88 3.30 -9.14 -9.75
N GLU A 89 2.09 -8.77 -9.33
CA GLU A 89 0.99 -8.45 -10.23
C GLU A 89 0.88 -6.93 -10.38
N PRO A 90 1.37 -6.32 -11.47
CA PRO A 90 1.30 -4.86 -11.66
C PRO A 90 -0.13 -4.30 -11.63
N ARG A 91 -1.13 -5.17 -11.86
CA ARG A 91 -2.55 -4.83 -11.79
C ARG A 91 -3.05 -4.62 -10.35
N VAL A 92 -2.44 -5.29 -9.37
CA VAL A 92 -2.73 -5.18 -7.92
C VAL A 92 -2.07 -3.95 -7.31
N ILE A 93 -0.99 -3.44 -7.91
CA ILE A 93 -0.23 -2.31 -7.38
C ILE A 93 -1.07 -1.05 -7.27
N LEU A 94 -1.90 -0.78 -8.28
CA LEU A 94 -2.80 0.35 -8.26
C LEU A 94 -3.82 0.23 -7.13
N ASP A 95 -4.42 -0.94 -6.92
CA ASP A 95 -5.45 -1.15 -5.89
C ASP A 95 -4.91 -0.87 -4.49
N VAL A 96 -3.72 -1.38 -4.17
CA VAL A 96 -3.07 -1.10 -2.88
C VAL A 96 -2.66 0.36 -2.77
N LEU A 97 -2.18 0.98 -3.85
CA LEU A 97 -1.85 2.41 -3.85
C LEU A 97 -3.10 3.26 -3.57
N PHE A 98 -4.27 2.90 -4.12
CA PHE A 98 -5.54 3.55 -3.80
C PHE A 98 -5.92 3.39 -2.33
N ILE A 99 -5.80 2.17 -1.79
CA ILE A 99 -6.08 1.88 -0.38
C ILE A 99 -5.14 2.69 0.52
N ALA A 100 -3.86 2.74 0.16
CA ALA A 100 -2.82 3.51 0.85
C ALA A 100 -3.13 5.02 0.90
N ILE A 101 -3.52 5.61 -0.23
CA ILE A 101 -3.84 7.03 -0.31
C ILE A 101 -5.15 7.34 0.42
N SER A 102 -6.16 6.49 0.26
CA SER A 102 -7.49 6.72 0.84
C SER A 102 -7.44 6.77 2.37
N ARG A 103 -6.66 5.87 3.00
CA ARG A 103 -6.52 5.89 4.46
C ARG A 103 -5.64 7.05 4.96
N GLU A 104 -4.68 7.51 4.15
CA GLU A 104 -3.83 8.65 4.50
C GLU A 104 -4.68 9.93 4.53
N VAL A 105 -5.64 10.05 3.61
CA VAL A 105 -6.66 11.10 3.62
C VAL A 105 -7.54 11.02 4.88
N ILE A 106 -7.96 9.82 5.31
CA ILE A 106 -8.76 9.68 6.56
C ILE A 106 -7.99 10.18 7.78
N VAL A 107 -6.68 9.93 7.83
CA VAL A 107 -5.84 10.34 8.96
C VAL A 107 -5.54 11.83 8.90
N GLN A 108 -5.07 12.37 7.77
CA GLN A 108 -4.41 13.67 7.73
C GLN A 108 -5.32 14.90 7.61
N VAL A 109 -6.62 14.73 7.33
CA VAL A 109 -7.49 15.88 7.04
C VAL A 109 -7.70 16.75 8.28
N HIS A 110 -7.17 17.97 8.20
CA HIS A 110 -7.28 19.00 9.24
C HIS A 110 -8.27 20.11 8.86
N SER A 111 -8.51 20.31 7.56
CA SER A 111 -9.46 21.31 7.04
C SER A 111 -10.39 20.74 5.96
N PHE A 112 -11.53 21.42 5.76
CA PHE A 112 -12.49 21.07 4.70
C PHE A 112 -11.85 21.11 3.29
N VAL A 113 -10.88 22.00 3.08
CA VAL A 113 -10.15 22.10 1.79
C VAL A 113 -9.28 20.87 1.57
N ASP A 114 -8.59 20.39 2.61
CA ASP A 114 -7.77 19.17 2.52
C ASP A 114 -8.63 17.94 2.21
N MET A 115 -9.84 17.88 2.79
CA MET A 115 -10.81 16.83 2.47
C MET A 115 -11.19 16.85 1.00
N LEU A 116 -11.50 18.04 0.47
CA LEU A 116 -11.90 18.21 -0.92
C LEU A 116 -10.76 17.82 -1.88
N LEU A 117 -9.53 18.23 -1.58
CA LEU A 117 -8.34 17.86 -2.34
C LEU A 117 -8.06 16.35 -2.30
N GLY A 118 -8.27 15.71 -1.15
CA GLY A 118 -8.17 14.26 -1.01
C GLY A 118 -9.17 13.52 -1.90
N VAL A 119 -10.44 13.96 -1.91
CA VAL A 119 -11.49 13.38 -2.76
C VAL A 119 -11.18 13.60 -4.25
N ILE A 120 -10.75 14.80 -4.65
CA ILE A 120 -10.34 15.10 -6.03
C ILE A 120 -9.17 14.21 -6.46
N SER A 121 -8.18 14.01 -5.58
CA SER A 121 -7.02 13.15 -5.86
C SER A 121 -7.42 11.70 -6.13
N ILE A 122 -8.34 11.15 -5.32
CA ILE A 122 -8.89 9.81 -5.53
C ILE A 122 -9.68 9.74 -6.86
N ALA A 123 -10.48 10.77 -7.17
CA ALA A 123 -11.23 10.84 -8.42
C ALA A 123 -10.31 10.84 -9.67
N ILE A 124 -9.20 11.59 -9.63
CA ILE A 124 -8.20 11.62 -10.70
C ILE A 124 -7.56 10.24 -10.87
N LEU A 125 -7.15 9.60 -9.78
CA LEU A 125 -6.56 8.26 -9.85
C LEU A 125 -7.55 7.26 -10.48
N PHE A 126 -8.84 7.30 -10.13
CA PHE A 126 -9.88 6.48 -10.77
C PHE A 126 -9.96 6.69 -12.28
N PHE A 127 -9.84 7.94 -12.71
CA PHE A 127 -9.82 8.30 -14.13
C PHE A 127 -8.59 7.74 -14.84
N ILE A 128 -7.41 7.87 -14.26
CA ILE A 128 -6.16 7.29 -14.77
C ILE A 128 -6.30 5.77 -14.91
N ARG A 129 -6.84 5.09 -13.90
CA ARG A 129 -7.08 3.64 -13.94
C ARG A 129 -8.04 3.24 -15.06
N LYS A 130 -9.10 4.02 -15.30
CA LYS A 130 -10.04 3.80 -16.41
C LYS A 130 -9.35 3.94 -17.75
N TYR A 131 -8.56 5.00 -17.93
CA TYR A 131 -7.87 5.29 -19.18
C TYR A 131 -6.78 4.25 -19.52
N LEU A 132 -6.02 3.80 -18.52
CA LEU A 132 -4.99 2.78 -18.71
C LEU A 132 -5.58 1.42 -19.14
N ARG A 133 -6.73 1.04 -18.59
CA ARG A 133 -7.44 -0.20 -18.99
C ARG A 133 -8.01 -0.13 -20.41
N LEU A 134 -8.45 1.04 -20.86
CA LEU A 134 -8.94 1.24 -22.22
C LEU A 134 -7.82 1.08 -23.26
N LYS A 135 -6.60 1.52 -22.94
CA LYS A 135 -5.44 1.37 -23.83
C LYS A 135 -5.01 -0.10 -24.01
N TYR A 136 -5.01 -0.88 -22.92
CA TYR A 136 -4.71 -2.32 -22.98
C TYR A 136 -5.71 -3.11 -23.85
N LYS A 137 -6.99 -2.72 -23.84
CA LYS A 137 -8.02 -3.36 -24.68
C LYS A 137 -7.87 -3.02 -26.17
N LYS A 138 -7.26 -1.87 -26.50
CA LYS A 138 -7.08 -1.40 -27.89
C LYS A 138 -5.91 -2.07 -28.62
N ASP A 139 -4.94 -2.63 -27.89
CA ASP A 139 -3.78 -3.34 -28.46
C ASP A 139 -4.04 -4.86 -28.66
N GLY A 140 -5.28 -5.29 -28.43
CA GLY A 140 -5.69 -6.70 -28.43
C GLY A 140 -6.56 -7.12 -29.62
N LYS A 141 -6.80 -6.26 -30.63
CA LYS A 141 -7.25 -6.60 -31.99
C LYS A 141 -7.52 -5.34 -32.81
N THR A 142 -6.70 -5.11 -33.83
CA THR A 142 -7.08 -4.37 -35.04
C THR A 142 -6.30 -4.99 -36.21
N TYR A 143 -6.64 -6.23 -36.58
CA TYR A 143 -6.27 -6.87 -37.86
C TYR A 143 -7.31 -7.93 -38.29
N GLU A 144 -8.60 -7.72 -38.00
CA GLU A 144 -9.66 -8.64 -38.45
C GLU A 144 -10.97 -7.91 -38.82
N GLU A 145 -10.89 -6.62 -39.16
CA GLU A 145 -12.00 -5.84 -39.74
C GLU A 145 -11.57 -5.03 -40.97
N ALA A 146 -10.58 -5.55 -41.71
CA ALA A 146 -10.40 -5.23 -43.12
C ALA A 146 -10.65 -6.53 -43.89
N MET A 147 -11.94 -6.87 -43.95
CA MET A 147 -12.52 -7.67 -45.02
C MET A 147 -12.21 -7.01 -46.37
#